data_AF-A0A401PSW9-F1
#
_entry.id   AF-A0A401PSW9-F1
#
_cell.length_a   1.000
_cell.length_b   1.000
_cell.length_c   1.000
_cell.angle_alpha   90.00
_cell.angle_beta   90.00
_cell.angle_gamma   90.00
#
_symmetry.space_group_name_H-M   'P 1'
#
loop_
_entity.id
_entity.type
_entity.pdbx_description
1 polymer ?
#
loop_
_entity_poly.entity_id
_entity_poly.type
_entity_poly.pdbx_seq_one_letter_code
_entity_poly.pdbx_strand_id
1 'polypeptide(L)'
;AFLSKALGILSESQLNAKGRRTLDNKLLTMALFSSLTPVIIAVICICLAVLWNHRSKARGEKRVGSRPWVDEDLQDKTELLGNENAGDFLEELEEQHIPYLPPRYSEDEMIRRVNEFYQLMNARRSVRFFSEEMVPREVIDSVIRTAGTAPSGAHTEPWTFVVLQDPETKHQIRAIIEEEEEINYKKRMGNKWVSDIKKLRTNWIKDYMDTAPYLILVFKQIYGILPAGKKTHYYNEISVSISCGILLAALQVIL
;
A
#
# COMPACT_ATOMS: atom_id res chain seq x y z
N ALA A 1 -63.94 -11.63 32.12
CA ALA A 1 -64.37 -12.80 31.34
C ALA A 1 -63.15 -13.30 30.56
N PHE A 2 -62.76 -14.58 30.74
CA PHE A 2 -61.52 -15.21 30.25
C PHE A 2 -60.22 -14.46 30.62
N LEU A 3 -59.70 -14.49 31.85
CA LEU A 3 -59.13 -15.65 32.54
C LEU A 3 -59.13 -15.38 34.06
N SER A 4 -60.33 -15.14 34.58
CA SER A 4 -60.71 -15.26 36.00
C SER A 4 -60.67 -16.74 36.46
N LYS A 5 -59.71 -17.55 35.98
CA LYS A 5 -59.73 -19.01 36.11
C LYS A 5 -58.36 -19.69 36.25
N ALA A 6 -57.29 -18.93 36.55
CA ALA A 6 -55.96 -19.52 36.74
C ALA A 6 -55.34 -19.29 38.12
N LEU A 7 -55.85 -18.36 38.93
CA LEU A 7 -55.37 -18.17 40.30
C LEU A 7 -56.58 -18.06 41.23
N GLY A 8 -57.03 -19.24 41.67
CA GLY A 8 -58.18 -19.40 42.54
C GLY A 8 -58.03 -18.63 43.84
N ILE A 9 -58.92 -17.68 44.04
CA ILE A 9 -59.24 -17.09 45.34
C ILE A 9 -59.79 -18.23 46.20
N LEU A 10 -59.07 -18.60 47.25
CA LEU A 10 -59.68 -19.27 48.39
C LEU A 10 -59.48 -18.39 49.62
N SER A 11 -60.64 -17.84 50.01
CA SER A 11 -60.97 -17.18 51.26
C SER A 11 -60.30 -17.81 52.48
N GLU A 12 -59.82 -16.94 53.38
CA GLU A 12 -59.05 -17.21 54.60
C GLU A 12 -59.85 -17.90 55.73
N SER A 13 -60.93 -18.60 55.41
CA SER A 13 -61.79 -19.25 56.39
C SER A 13 -61.89 -20.72 56.05
N GLN A 14 -61.10 -21.56 56.73
CA GLN A 14 -61.15 -23.02 56.86
C GLN A 14 -59.80 -23.72 56.56
N LEU A 15 -58.80 -23.57 57.43
CA LEU A 15 -57.65 -24.49 57.46
C LEU A 15 -57.33 -24.94 58.90
N ASN A 16 -57.53 -26.24 59.12
CA ASN A 16 -57.29 -27.00 60.35
C ASN A 16 -55.81 -26.98 60.81
N ALA A 17 -55.58 -27.30 62.10
CA ALA A 17 -54.27 -27.29 62.79
C ALA A 17 -53.13 -28.09 62.12
N LYS A 18 -53.42 -28.92 61.11
CA LYS A 18 -52.43 -29.65 60.30
C LYS A 18 -51.81 -28.82 59.16
N GLY A 19 -52.44 -27.69 58.77
CA GLY A 19 -51.92 -26.75 57.77
C GLY A 19 -50.98 -25.67 58.33
N ARG A 20 -50.92 -25.51 59.66
CA ARG A 20 -50.08 -24.48 60.30
C ARG A 20 -48.60 -24.89 60.36
N ARG A 21 -48.29 -26.18 60.60
CA ARG A 21 -46.89 -26.68 60.67
C ARG A 21 -46.19 -26.81 59.31
N THR A 22 -46.93 -26.94 58.21
CA THR A 22 -46.35 -26.98 56.84
C THR A 22 -46.09 -25.58 56.27
N LEU A 23 -46.71 -24.52 56.82
CA LEU A 23 -46.38 -23.14 56.50
C LEU A 23 -45.07 -22.70 57.18
N ASP A 24 -44.84 -23.07 58.44
CA ASP A 24 -43.67 -22.61 59.20
C ASP A 24 -42.34 -23.08 58.59
N ASN A 25 -42.26 -24.32 58.06
CA ASN A 25 -41.06 -24.82 57.36
C ASN A 25 -40.85 -24.18 55.98
N LYS A 26 -41.92 -23.70 55.32
CA LYS A 26 -41.83 -22.96 54.05
C LYS A 26 -41.42 -21.50 54.28
N LEU A 27 -41.85 -20.88 55.37
CA LEU A 27 -41.42 -19.53 55.77
C LEU A 27 -39.95 -19.48 56.20
N LEU A 28 -39.44 -20.52 56.89
CA LEU A 28 -38.03 -20.58 57.27
C LEU A 28 -37.08 -20.78 56.07
N THR A 29 -37.52 -21.55 55.07
CA THR A 29 -36.75 -21.76 53.83
C THR A 29 -36.82 -20.53 52.91
N MET A 30 -37.96 -19.84 52.81
CA MET A 30 -38.06 -18.60 52.02
C MET A 30 -37.30 -17.40 52.61
N ALA A 31 -37.10 -17.34 53.93
CA ALA A 31 -36.32 -16.27 54.57
C ALA A 31 -34.79 -16.38 54.32
N LEU A 32 -34.26 -17.60 54.18
CA LEU A 32 -32.82 -17.83 53.91
C LEU A 32 -32.41 -17.50 52.46
N PHE A 33 -33.34 -17.59 51.49
CA PHE A 33 -33.05 -17.28 50.09
C PHE A 33 -33.28 -15.80 49.71
N SER A 34 -33.88 -15.00 50.58
CA SER A 34 -34.21 -13.58 50.35
C SER A 34 -33.07 -12.60 50.69
N SER A 35 -32.14 -12.97 51.59
CA SER A 35 -31.01 -12.10 51.97
C SER A 35 -29.74 -12.31 51.13
N LEU A 36 -29.57 -13.51 50.55
CA LEU A 36 -28.38 -13.87 49.76
C LEU A 36 -28.52 -13.59 48.27
N THR A 37 -29.74 -13.38 47.76
CA THR A 37 -30.04 -13.04 46.37
C THR A 37 -29.43 -11.72 45.90
N PRO A 38 -29.54 -10.58 46.63
CA PRO A 38 -28.93 -9.32 46.18
C PRO A 38 -27.39 -9.36 46.19
N VAL A 39 -26.78 -10.09 47.12
CA VAL A 39 -25.32 -10.23 47.21
C VAL A 39 -24.78 -11.07 46.05
N ILE A 40 -25.45 -12.18 45.71
CA ILE A 40 -25.08 -13.03 44.56
C ILE A 40 -25.24 -12.26 43.25
N ILE A 41 -26.33 -11.49 43.08
CA ILE A 41 -26.53 -10.63 41.91
C ILE A 41 -25.44 -9.56 41.82
N ALA A 42 -25.07 -8.92 42.93
CA ALA A 42 -24.00 -7.92 42.96
C ALA A 42 -22.64 -8.52 42.56
N VAL A 43 -22.30 -9.72 43.06
CA VAL A 43 -21.06 -10.42 42.68
C VAL A 43 -21.07 -10.81 41.20
N ILE A 44 -22.19 -11.31 40.68
CA ILE A 44 -22.33 -11.62 39.24
C ILE A 44 -22.19 -10.34 38.40
N CYS A 45 -22.80 -9.22 38.79
CA CYS A 45 -22.66 -7.94 38.11
C CYS A 45 -21.22 -7.43 38.12
N ILE A 46 -20.49 -7.58 39.24
CA ILE A 46 -19.07 -7.21 39.35
C ILE A 46 -18.22 -8.13 38.45
N CYS A 47 -18.46 -9.44 38.46
CA CYS A 47 -17.75 -10.39 37.60
C CYS A 47 -18.02 -10.09 36.10
N LEU A 48 -19.26 -9.77 35.73
CA LEU A 48 -19.62 -9.36 34.37
C LEU A 48 -18.98 -8.02 33.99
N ALA A 49 -18.89 -7.05 34.92
CA ALA A 49 -18.23 -5.77 34.70
C ALA A 49 -16.71 -5.93 34.55
N VAL A 50 -16.07 -6.78 35.34
CA VAL A 50 -14.64 -7.11 35.22
C VAL A 50 -14.36 -7.85 33.92
N LEU A 51 -15.19 -8.83 33.55
CA LEU A 51 -15.10 -9.52 32.27
C LEU A 51 -15.32 -8.57 31.09
N TRP A 52 -16.28 -7.65 31.18
CA TRP A 52 -16.52 -6.62 30.18
C TRP A 52 -15.34 -5.65 30.06
N ASN A 53 -14.74 -5.24 31.18
CA ASN A 53 -13.58 -4.36 31.19
C ASN A 53 -12.31 -5.04 30.67
N HIS A 54 -12.14 -6.35 30.92
CA HIS A 54 -11.07 -7.14 30.32
C HIS A 54 -11.30 -7.35 28.82
N ARG A 55 -12.56 -7.55 28.38
CA ARG A 55 -12.92 -7.62 26.97
C ARG A 55 -12.82 -6.28 26.25
N SER A 56 -13.11 -5.15 26.92
CA SER A 56 -12.98 -3.81 26.34
C SER A 56 -11.53 -3.36 26.25
N LYS A 57 -10.65 -3.74 27.20
CA LYS A 57 -9.20 -3.57 27.05
C LYS A 57 -8.61 -4.43 25.93
N ALA A 58 -9.13 -5.64 25.71
CA ALA A 58 -8.75 -6.48 24.57
C ALA A 58 -9.37 -6.00 23.24
N ARG A 59 -10.56 -5.37 23.28
CA ARG A 59 -11.22 -4.64 22.19
C ARG A 59 -10.89 -3.15 22.18
N GLY A 60 -9.72 -2.77 22.70
CA GLY A 60 -9.07 -1.52 22.33
C GLY A 60 -8.63 -1.60 20.88
N GLU A 61 -9.61 -1.78 19.98
CA GLU A 61 -9.44 -1.62 18.56
C GLU A 61 -8.97 -0.18 18.35
N LYS A 62 -7.76 -0.11 17.78
CA LYS A 62 -7.33 0.97 16.90
C LYS A 62 -8.58 1.58 16.27
N ARG A 63 -8.87 2.85 16.58
CA ARG A 63 -9.69 3.66 15.69
C ARG A 63 -8.99 3.61 14.34
N VAL A 64 -9.42 2.72 13.47
CA VAL A 64 -9.19 2.81 12.04
C VAL A 64 -9.98 4.04 11.66
N GLY A 65 -9.35 5.22 11.77
CA GLY A 65 -9.80 6.38 11.03
C GLY A 65 -10.01 5.90 9.60
N SER A 66 -11.12 6.29 8.98
CA SER A 66 -11.37 6.08 7.57
C SER A 66 -10.18 6.67 6.80
N ARG A 67 -9.17 5.84 6.56
CA ARG A 67 -8.03 6.19 5.72
C ARG A 67 -8.59 6.13 4.30
N PRO A 68 -8.51 7.22 3.53
CA PRO A 68 -8.74 7.14 2.09
C PRO A 68 -7.94 5.97 1.54
N TRP A 69 -8.51 5.24 0.58
CA TRP A 69 -7.92 4.08 -0.06
C TRP A 69 -6.62 4.51 -0.78
N VAL A 70 -5.53 4.56 -0.03
CA VAL A 70 -4.17 4.73 -0.52
C VAL A 70 -3.57 3.35 -0.43
N ASP A 71 -3.27 2.75 -1.58
CA ASP A 71 -2.70 1.41 -1.70
C ASP A 71 -1.52 1.23 -0.73
N GLU A 72 -1.45 0.09 -0.05
CA GLU A 72 -0.31 -0.26 0.81
C GLU A 72 1.03 -0.21 0.06
N ASP A 73 0.99 -0.32 -1.27
CA ASP A 73 2.12 -0.22 -2.19
C ASP A 73 2.66 1.22 -2.34
N LEU A 74 1.89 2.24 -1.95
CA LEU A 74 2.35 3.65 -1.88
C LEU A 74 2.93 4.02 -0.50
N GLN A 75 2.94 3.08 0.45
CA GLN A 75 3.59 3.31 1.73
C GLN A 75 5.10 3.24 1.54
N ASP A 76 5.71 4.41 1.41
CA ASP A 76 7.15 4.54 1.47
C ASP A 76 7.65 4.06 2.84
N LYS A 77 8.22 2.84 2.89
CA LYS A 77 8.84 2.27 4.11
C LYS A 77 10.12 3.00 4.53
N THR A 78 10.44 4.13 3.88
CA THR A 78 11.47 5.07 4.31
C THR A 78 11.12 5.71 5.67
N GLU A 79 9.93 5.47 6.24
CA GLU A 79 9.63 5.80 7.64
C GLU A 79 10.63 5.17 8.64
N LEU A 80 11.46 6.04 9.21
CA LEU A 80 11.98 5.99 10.59
C LEU A 80 13.14 5.01 10.90
N LEU A 81 14.02 4.73 9.94
CA LEU A 81 15.39 4.23 10.27
C LEU A 81 16.41 5.37 10.46
N GLY A 82 15.94 6.61 10.58
CA GLY A 82 16.75 7.72 11.05
C GLY A 82 17.03 7.53 12.53
N ASN A 83 18.28 7.20 12.88
CA ASN A 83 18.75 7.34 14.25
C ASN A 83 18.51 8.80 14.67
N GLU A 84 17.76 9.05 15.74
CA GLU A 84 17.46 10.41 16.24
C GLU A 84 18.73 11.22 16.56
N ASN A 85 19.90 10.55 16.62
CA ASN A 85 21.22 11.15 16.84
C ASN A 85 22.07 11.34 15.57
N ALA A 86 21.60 10.93 14.39
CA ALA A 86 22.22 11.35 13.14
C ALA A 86 21.64 12.72 12.80
N GLY A 87 22.23 13.76 13.39
CA GLY A 87 21.94 15.13 12.98
C GLY A 87 22.03 15.17 11.46
N ASP A 88 20.92 15.56 10.83
CA ASP A 88 20.84 15.87 9.41
C ASP A 88 21.78 17.06 9.19
N PHE A 89 23.08 16.79 9.07
CA PHE A 89 24.09 17.75 8.62
C PHE A 89 23.93 17.90 7.10
N LEU A 90 22.72 18.25 6.68
CA LEU A 90 22.55 19.06 5.50
C LEU A 90 23.04 20.44 5.92
N GLU A 91 24.28 20.76 5.57
CA GLU A 91 24.61 22.17 5.35
C GLU A 91 23.51 22.69 4.43
N GLU A 92 22.58 23.45 5.01
CA GLU A 92 21.59 24.25 4.28
C GLU A 92 22.42 25.22 3.43
N LEU A 93 22.79 24.76 2.24
CA LEU A 93 23.07 25.67 1.15
C LEU A 93 21.75 26.42 0.99
N GLU A 94 21.65 27.63 1.54
CA GLU A 94 20.55 28.54 1.25
C GLU A 94 20.56 28.78 -0.26
N GLU A 95 19.82 27.95 -0.99
CA GLU A 95 19.69 28.09 -2.42
C GLU A 95 18.95 29.40 -2.70
N GLN A 96 19.56 30.25 -3.53
CA GLN A 96 18.95 31.50 -3.91
C GLN A 96 17.71 31.23 -4.76
N HIS A 97 16.54 31.65 -4.29
CA HIS A 97 15.33 31.63 -5.11
C HIS A 97 15.44 32.61 -6.29
N ILE A 98 15.12 32.13 -7.48
CA ILE A 98 15.10 32.92 -8.73
C ILE A 98 13.68 32.99 -9.32
N PRO A 99 13.27 34.11 -9.95
CA PRO A 99 11.96 34.20 -10.61
C PRO A 99 11.81 33.20 -11.77
N TYR A 100 10.69 32.48 -11.80
CA TYR A 100 10.34 31.58 -12.90
C TYR A 100 9.55 32.32 -14.00
N LEU A 101 10.09 32.36 -15.22
CA LEU A 101 9.51 33.06 -16.36
C LEU A 101 9.29 32.10 -17.55
N PRO A 102 8.20 31.31 -17.56
CA PRO A 102 7.92 30.40 -18.67
C PRO A 102 7.43 31.13 -19.93
N PRO A 103 7.63 30.56 -21.13
CA PRO A 103 6.98 31.04 -22.33
C PRO A 103 5.45 30.96 -22.17
N ARG A 104 4.74 31.99 -22.63
CA ARG A 104 3.28 32.04 -22.66
C ARG A 104 2.77 31.83 -24.08
N TYR A 105 1.80 30.93 -24.24
CA TYR A 105 1.17 30.61 -25.51
C TYR A 105 -0.26 31.17 -25.55
N SER A 106 -0.79 31.43 -26.75
CA SER A 106 -2.23 31.72 -26.90
C SER A 106 -3.06 30.47 -26.60
N GLU A 107 -4.34 30.65 -26.26
CA GLU A 107 -5.25 29.53 -25.98
C GLU A 107 -5.31 28.52 -27.14
N ASP A 108 -5.43 29.03 -28.38
CA ASP A 108 -5.44 28.19 -29.60
C ASP A 108 -4.15 27.37 -29.74
N GLU A 109 -3.00 27.98 -29.44
CA GLU A 109 -1.71 27.30 -29.48
C GLU A 109 -1.61 26.23 -28.38
N MET A 110 -2.08 26.53 -27.17
CA MET A 110 -2.10 25.55 -26.07
C MET A 110 -2.94 24.32 -26.43
N ILE A 111 -4.15 24.54 -26.99
CA ILE A 111 -5.06 23.49 -27.42
C ILE A 111 -4.42 22.66 -28.55
N ARG A 112 -3.79 23.30 -29.53
CA ARG A 112 -3.11 22.59 -30.62
C ARG A 112 -2.00 21.69 -30.07
N ARG A 113 -1.10 22.24 -29.27
CA ARG A 113 0.07 21.52 -28.73
C ARG A 113 -0.32 20.33 -27.86
N VAL A 114 -1.33 20.48 -26.98
CA VAL A 114 -1.76 19.37 -26.13
C VAL A 114 -2.40 18.24 -26.94
N ASN A 115 -3.14 18.57 -28.00
CA ASN A 115 -3.74 17.56 -28.88
C ASN A 115 -2.68 16.82 -29.72
N GLU A 116 -1.70 17.53 -30.26
CA GLU A 116 -0.56 16.92 -30.98
C GLU A 116 0.24 16.00 -30.06
N PHE A 117 0.55 16.47 -28.84
CA PHE A 117 1.26 15.66 -27.86
C PHE A 117 0.45 14.42 -27.42
N TYR A 118 -0.86 14.58 -27.20
CA TYR A 118 -1.74 13.46 -26.93
C TYR A 118 -1.72 12.42 -28.06
N GLN A 119 -1.81 12.85 -29.32
CA GLN A 119 -1.76 11.95 -30.47
C GLN A 119 -0.43 11.19 -30.53
N LEU A 120 0.70 11.87 -30.33
CA LEU A 120 2.02 11.27 -30.26
C LEU A 120 2.10 10.20 -29.16
N MET A 121 1.66 10.54 -27.94
CA MET A 121 1.71 9.62 -26.81
C MET A 121 0.72 8.46 -26.92
N ASN A 122 -0.44 8.68 -27.56
CA ASN A 122 -1.43 7.64 -27.81
C ASN A 122 -0.96 6.60 -28.85
N ALA A 123 -0.05 6.98 -29.75
CA ALA A 123 0.57 6.05 -30.68
C ALA A 123 1.54 5.06 -30.00
N ARG A 124 2.04 5.39 -28.80
CA ARG A 124 3.01 4.56 -28.07
C ARG A 124 2.44 3.19 -27.73
N ARG A 125 3.20 2.14 -28.06
CA ARG A 125 2.92 0.75 -27.67
C ARG A 125 4.12 0.13 -26.97
N SER A 126 3.86 -0.79 -26.04
CA SER A 126 4.93 -1.64 -25.51
C SER A 126 5.27 -2.72 -26.53
N VAL A 127 6.39 -2.54 -27.22
CA VAL A 127 6.91 -3.45 -28.25
C VAL A 127 7.83 -4.49 -27.60
N ARG A 128 7.79 -5.73 -28.08
CA ARG A 128 8.60 -6.87 -27.58
C ARG A 128 9.41 -7.57 -28.67
N PHE A 129 9.45 -6.98 -29.87
CA PHE A 129 10.18 -7.46 -31.02
C PHE A 129 10.97 -6.27 -31.56
N PHE A 130 12.29 -6.35 -31.50
CA PHE A 130 13.19 -5.24 -31.81
C PHE A 130 14.05 -5.55 -33.02
N SER A 131 14.46 -4.50 -33.73
CA SER A 131 15.52 -4.57 -34.73
C SER A 131 16.89 -4.54 -34.03
N GLU A 132 17.89 -5.15 -34.68
CA GLU A 132 19.30 -5.03 -34.29
C GLU A 132 19.93 -3.72 -34.81
N GLU A 133 19.17 -2.92 -35.55
CA GLU A 133 19.64 -1.62 -36.07
C GLU A 133 20.10 -0.69 -34.95
N MET A 134 21.33 -0.18 -35.11
CA MET A 134 21.95 0.68 -34.12
C MET A 134 21.29 2.05 -34.06
N VAL A 135 20.97 2.50 -32.84
CA VAL A 135 20.51 3.86 -32.56
C VAL A 135 21.73 4.72 -32.19
N PRO A 136 21.82 5.98 -32.66
CA PRO A 136 22.92 6.86 -32.26
C PRO A 136 22.99 7.06 -30.74
N ARG A 137 24.19 6.94 -30.17
CA ARG A 137 24.39 7.06 -28.72
C ARG A 137 23.91 8.38 -28.14
N GLU A 138 24.08 9.48 -28.87
CA GLU A 138 23.63 10.81 -28.47
C GLU A 138 22.11 10.89 -28.27
N VAL A 139 21.33 10.09 -29.01
CA VAL A 139 19.89 9.97 -28.82
C VAL A 139 19.59 9.33 -27.46
N ILE A 140 20.29 8.25 -27.12
CA ILE A 140 20.16 7.57 -25.81
C ILE A 140 20.55 8.51 -24.65
N ASP A 141 21.64 9.25 -24.79
CA ASP A 141 22.07 10.20 -23.78
C ASP A 141 21.07 11.36 -23.64
N SER A 142 20.43 11.79 -24.73
CA SER A 142 19.40 12.83 -24.71
C SER A 142 18.12 12.38 -24.02
N VAL A 143 17.62 11.17 -24.30
CA VAL A 143 16.41 10.66 -23.62
C VAL A 143 16.64 10.47 -22.12
N ILE A 144 17.85 10.07 -21.70
CA ILE A 144 18.22 9.95 -20.29
C ILE A 144 18.34 11.32 -19.63
N ARG A 145 18.95 12.30 -20.30
CA ARG A 145 18.97 13.69 -19.82
C ARG A 145 17.56 14.24 -19.64
N THR A 146 16.64 13.95 -20.56
CA THR A 146 15.23 14.32 -20.43
C THR A 146 14.57 13.62 -19.23
N ALA A 147 14.83 12.32 -19.01
CA ALA A 147 14.32 11.62 -17.82
C ALA A 147 14.84 12.23 -16.51
N GLY A 148 16.09 12.70 -16.50
CA GLY A 148 16.71 13.39 -15.36
C GLY A 148 16.06 14.72 -14.99
N THR A 149 15.20 15.30 -15.83
CA THR A 149 14.45 16.53 -15.49
C THR A 149 13.20 16.26 -14.64
N ALA A 150 13.00 15.02 -14.18
CA ALA A 150 11.87 14.67 -13.35
C ALA A 150 11.91 15.39 -11.99
N PRO A 151 10.75 15.71 -11.38
CA PRO A 151 10.72 16.11 -9.99
C PRO A 151 11.13 14.95 -9.09
N SER A 152 11.76 15.26 -7.95
CA SER A 152 12.08 14.28 -6.91
C SER A 152 11.87 14.86 -5.52
N GLY A 153 11.53 14.00 -4.55
CA GLY A 153 11.37 14.39 -3.15
C GLY A 153 12.65 15.05 -2.63
N ALA A 154 12.52 16.29 -2.12
CA ALA A 154 13.64 17.10 -1.62
C ALA A 154 14.83 17.23 -2.60
N HIS A 155 14.56 17.27 -3.92
CA HIS A 155 15.58 17.38 -4.97
C HIS A 155 16.71 16.33 -4.80
N THR A 156 16.33 15.09 -4.51
CA THR A 156 17.29 14.00 -4.25
C THR A 156 17.79 13.29 -5.50
N GLU A 157 17.10 13.45 -6.62
CA GLU A 157 17.42 12.83 -7.92
C GLU A 157 17.80 11.34 -7.80
N PRO A 158 16.96 10.49 -7.17
CA PRO A 158 17.36 9.19 -6.64
C PRO A 158 17.36 8.09 -7.71
N TRP A 159 17.87 8.37 -8.91
CA TRP A 159 17.88 7.46 -10.05
C TRP A 159 19.30 7.19 -10.56
N THR A 160 19.54 5.96 -10.99
CA THR A 160 20.71 5.59 -11.80
C THR A 160 20.22 4.91 -13.08
N PHE A 161 20.58 5.47 -14.23
CA PHE A 161 20.33 4.88 -15.54
C PHE A 161 21.56 4.10 -16.00
N VAL A 162 21.47 2.77 -16.02
CA VAL A 162 22.52 1.89 -16.52
C VAL A 162 22.21 1.55 -17.97
N VAL A 163 23.04 2.06 -18.89
CA VAL A 163 22.91 1.81 -20.34
C VAL A 163 23.85 0.68 -20.73
N LEU A 164 23.29 -0.39 -21.26
CA LEU A 164 24.03 -1.57 -21.68
C LEU A 164 23.97 -1.71 -23.20
N GLN A 165 25.14 -1.81 -23.81
CA GLN A 165 25.32 -2.06 -25.24
C GLN A 165 26.09 -3.37 -25.48
N ASP A 166 26.95 -3.77 -24.54
CA ASP A 166 27.81 -4.94 -24.64
C ASP A 166 26.99 -6.24 -24.79
N PRO A 167 27.14 -6.99 -25.90
CA PRO A 167 26.35 -8.20 -26.17
C PRO A 167 26.49 -9.27 -25.09
N GLU A 168 27.70 -9.48 -24.57
CA GLU A 168 27.95 -10.50 -23.55
C GLU A 168 27.23 -10.18 -22.25
N THR A 169 27.35 -8.94 -21.77
CA THR A 169 26.65 -8.48 -20.57
C THR A 169 25.13 -8.54 -20.75
N LYS A 170 24.60 -8.15 -21.91
CA LYS A 170 23.15 -8.27 -22.21
C LYS A 170 22.69 -9.73 -22.15
N HIS A 171 23.47 -10.66 -22.72
CA HIS A 171 23.16 -12.07 -22.72
C HIS A 171 23.17 -12.68 -21.31
N GLN A 172 24.15 -12.31 -20.48
CA GLN A 172 24.19 -12.74 -19.07
C GLN A 172 22.94 -12.28 -18.29
N ILE A 173 22.51 -11.03 -18.48
CA ILE A 173 21.29 -10.52 -17.84
C ILE A 173 20.06 -11.23 -18.37
N ARG A 174 20.00 -11.50 -19.68
CA ARG A 174 18.92 -12.29 -20.28
C ARG A 174 18.81 -13.66 -19.62
N ALA A 175 19.91 -14.40 -19.50
CA ALA A 175 19.91 -15.73 -18.88
C ALA A 175 19.34 -15.70 -17.46
N ILE A 176 19.76 -14.72 -16.64
CA ILE A 176 19.26 -14.53 -15.27
C ILE A 176 17.74 -14.26 -15.28
N ILE A 177 17.27 -13.37 -16.16
CA ILE A 177 15.86 -13.00 -16.23
C ILE A 177 14.99 -14.16 -16.72
N GLU A 178 15.44 -14.92 -17.72
CA GLU A 178 14.68 -16.06 -18.24
C GLU A 178 14.54 -17.18 -17.19
N GLU A 179 15.60 -17.46 -16.42
CA GLU A 179 15.56 -18.43 -15.31
C GLU A 179 14.54 -18.01 -14.24
N GLU A 180 14.60 -16.75 -13.78
CA GLU A 180 13.67 -16.23 -12.77
C GLU A 180 12.23 -16.14 -13.30
N GLU A 181 12.03 -15.77 -14.57
CA GLU A 181 10.71 -15.73 -15.20
C GLU A 181 10.13 -17.13 -15.38
N GLU A 182 10.92 -18.14 -15.70
CA GLU A 182 10.44 -19.52 -15.77
C GLU A 182 9.89 -19.97 -14.41
N ILE A 183 10.58 -19.63 -13.32
CA ILE A 183 10.11 -19.88 -11.95
C ILE A 183 8.85 -19.06 -11.64
N ASN A 184 8.79 -17.80 -12.07
CA ASN A 184 7.63 -16.93 -11.87
C ASN A 184 6.37 -17.51 -12.52
N TYR A 185 6.44 -17.85 -13.81
CA TYR A 185 5.33 -18.40 -14.59
C TYR A 185 4.87 -19.75 -14.02
N LYS A 186 5.80 -20.61 -13.58
CA LYS A 186 5.47 -21.95 -13.09
C LYS A 186 4.98 -21.96 -11.64
N LYS A 187 5.42 -21.02 -10.80
CA LYS A 187 5.23 -21.10 -9.34
C LYS A 187 4.81 -19.79 -8.68
N ARG A 188 5.57 -18.69 -8.84
CA ARG A 188 5.42 -17.50 -7.96
C ARG A 188 4.22 -16.61 -8.30
N MET A 189 3.85 -16.50 -9.57
CA MET A 189 2.77 -15.60 -10.02
C MET A 189 1.37 -16.13 -9.68
N GLY A 190 1.23 -17.45 -9.52
CA GLY A 190 -0.05 -18.12 -9.32
C GLY A 190 -0.98 -18.08 -10.54
N ASN A 191 -2.06 -18.85 -10.49
CA ASN A 191 -2.94 -19.07 -11.64
C ASN A 191 -3.63 -17.79 -12.14
N LYS A 192 -4.00 -16.88 -11.22
CA LYS A 192 -4.70 -15.65 -11.56
C LYS A 192 -3.83 -14.75 -12.43
N TRP A 193 -2.61 -14.45 -11.98
CA TRP A 193 -1.72 -13.54 -12.70
C TRP A 193 -1.31 -14.13 -14.06
N VAL A 194 -0.98 -15.44 -14.11
CA VAL A 194 -0.68 -16.13 -15.37
C VAL A 194 -1.86 -16.06 -16.35
N SER A 195 -3.10 -16.18 -15.86
CA SER A 195 -4.29 -16.00 -16.68
C SER A 195 -4.44 -14.55 -17.19
N ASP A 196 -4.22 -13.56 -16.33
CA ASP A 196 -4.40 -12.13 -16.65
C ASP A 196 -3.44 -11.66 -17.75
N ILE A 197 -2.21 -12.21 -17.80
CA ILE A 197 -1.20 -11.87 -18.82
C ILE A 197 -1.32 -12.70 -20.10
N LYS A 198 -2.14 -13.76 -20.14
CA LYS A 198 -2.27 -14.64 -21.31
C LYS A 198 -2.62 -13.90 -22.59
N LYS A 199 -3.44 -12.84 -22.50
CA LYS A 199 -3.81 -11.97 -23.62
C LYS A 199 -2.61 -11.25 -24.26
N LEU A 200 -1.53 -11.06 -23.50
CA LEU A 200 -0.30 -10.40 -23.95
C LEU A 200 0.64 -11.37 -24.69
N ARG A 201 0.35 -12.68 -24.66
CA ARG A 201 1.17 -13.74 -25.26
C ARG A 201 2.63 -13.70 -24.83
N THR A 202 2.89 -13.30 -23.58
CA THR A 202 4.22 -13.29 -22.98
C THR A 202 4.56 -14.65 -22.39
N ASN A 203 5.84 -14.99 -22.40
CA ASN A 203 6.41 -16.17 -21.75
C ASN A 203 7.73 -15.78 -21.06
N TRP A 204 8.50 -16.77 -20.61
CA TRP A 204 9.79 -16.55 -19.96
C TRP A 204 10.94 -16.26 -20.94
N ILE A 205 10.78 -16.49 -22.25
CA ILE A 205 11.81 -16.23 -23.27
C ILE A 205 11.80 -14.74 -23.63
N LYS A 206 12.96 -14.09 -23.54
CA LYS A 206 13.14 -12.63 -23.70
C LYS A 206 14.15 -12.30 -24.81
N ASP A 207 13.94 -12.82 -26.02
CA ASP A 207 14.83 -12.62 -27.19
C ASP A 207 15.18 -11.14 -27.47
N TYR A 208 14.25 -10.24 -27.16
CA TYR A 208 14.46 -8.79 -27.30
C TYR A 208 15.66 -8.26 -26.48
N MET A 209 16.10 -8.97 -25.45
CA MET A 209 17.23 -8.53 -24.62
C MET A 209 18.57 -8.65 -25.34
N ASP A 210 18.72 -9.64 -26.22
CA ASP A 210 19.93 -9.78 -27.03
C ASP A 210 19.83 -8.91 -28.29
N THR A 211 18.67 -8.92 -28.95
CA THR A 211 18.44 -8.23 -30.23
C THR A 211 18.38 -6.71 -30.12
N ALA A 212 17.80 -6.14 -29.05
CA ALA A 212 17.74 -4.69 -28.91
C ALA A 212 19.16 -4.08 -28.77
N PRO A 213 19.49 -2.98 -29.48
CA PRO A 213 20.84 -2.40 -29.46
C PRO A 213 21.25 -1.87 -28.09
N TYR A 214 20.29 -1.45 -27.27
CA TYR A 214 20.50 -0.95 -25.91
C TYR A 214 19.49 -1.56 -24.94
N LEU A 215 19.95 -1.89 -23.72
CA LEU A 215 19.09 -2.06 -22.55
C LEU A 215 19.32 -0.90 -21.60
N ILE A 216 18.23 -0.29 -21.12
CA ILE A 216 18.29 0.76 -20.08
C ILE A 216 17.69 0.16 -18.81
N LEU A 217 18.54 -0.08 -17.80
CA LEU A 217 18.12 -0.53 -16.49
C LEU A 217 18.05 0.69 -15.58
N VAL A 218 16.86 0.94 -15.03
CA VAL A 218 16.63 2.07 -14.12
C VAL A 218 16.64 1.57 -12.69
N PHE A 219 17.59 2.06 -11.90
CA PHE A 219 17.71 1.74 -10.49
C PHE A 219 17.23 2.91 -9.64
N LYS A 220 16.42 2.62 -8.63
CA LYS A 220 16.13 3.58 -7.56
C LYS A 220 17.23 3.52 -6.50
N GLN A 221 17.69 4.69 -6.08
CA GLN A 221 18.59 4.84 -4.95
C GLN A 221 17.74 4.99 -3.69
N ILE A 222 17.73 3.97 -2.83
CA ILE A 222 16.93 3.97 -1.59
C ILE A 222 17.45 5.03 -0.59
N TYR A 223 18.76 5.30 -0.64
CA TYR A 223 19.43 6.37 0.10
C TYR A 223 20.66 6.83 -0.69
N GLY A 224 21.11 8.05 -0.45
CA GLY A 224 22.35 8.61 -0.96
C GLY A 224 23.50 8.41 0.02
N ILE A 225 24.73 8.51 -0.47
CA ILE A 225 25.95 8.45 0.36
C ILE A 225 26.65 9.80 0.26
N LEU A 226 26.79 10.49 1.39
CA LEU A 226 27.54 11.73 1.55
C LEU A 226 28.81 11.44 2.36
N PRO A 227 29.85 12.30 2.28
CA PRO A 227 31.05 12.17 3.13
C PRO A 227 30.73 12.11 4.63
N ALA A 228 29.66 12.79 5.06
CA ALA A 228 29.22 12.87 6.45
C ALA A 228 28.22 11.78 6.88
N GLY A 229 27.74 10.91 5.97
CA GLY A 229 26.75 9.88 6.30
C GLY A 229 25.78 9.55 5.16
N LYS A 230 24.65 8.93 5.50
CA LYS A 230 23.60 8.60 4.53
C LYS A 230 22.65 9.79 4.35
N LYS A 231 22.28 10.07 3.10
CA LYS A 231 21.22 11.03 2.74
C LYS A 231 19.91 10.28 2.52
N THR A 232 18.83 10.71 3.14
CA THR A 232 17.52 10.11 2.93
C THR A 232 16.94 10.51 1.57
N HIS A 233 16.41 9.55 0.82
CA HIS A 233 15.71 9.79 -0.44
C HIS A 233 14.21 9.58 -0.26
N TYR A 234 13.49 10.66 0.03
CA TYR A 234 12.03 10.63 0.24
C TYR A 234 11.29 10.30 -1.05
N TYR A 235 10.31 9.39 -0.98
CA TYR A 235 9.47 9.00 -2.11
C TYR A 235 10.29 8.57 -3.32
N ASN A 236 11.42 7.88 -3.09
CA ASN A 236 12.37 7.51 -4.14
C ASN A 236 11.70 6.68 -5.26
N GLU A 237 10.84 5.73 -4.91
CA GLU A 237 10.14 4.89 -5.89
C GLU A 237 9.19 5.70 -6.79
N ILE A 238 8.44 6.63 -6.20
CA ILE A 238 7.54 7.52 -6.95
C ILE A 238 8.35 8.45 -7.85
N SER A 239 9.42 9.05 -7.31
CA SER A 239 10.31 9.96 -8.05
C SER A 239 10.92 9.27 -9.28
N VAL A 240 11.44 8.05 -9.10
CA VAL A 240 12.02 7.26 -10.19
C VAL A 240 10.95 6.81 -11.18
N SER A 241 9.74 6.48 -10.72
CA SER A 241 8.63 6.13 -11.62
C SER A 241 8.18 7.30 -12.50
N ILE A 242 8.15 8.52 -11.97
CA ILE A 242 7.89 9.74 -12.77
C ILE A 242 8.99 9.92 -13.81
N SER A 243 10.26 9.74 -13.41
CA SER A 243 11.40 9.80 -14.32
C SER A 243 11.32 8.76 -15.44
N CYS A 244 10.91 7.53 -15.14
CA CYS A 244 10.60 6.51 -16.15
C CYS A 244 9.47 6.92 -17.09
N GLY A 245 8.43 7.60 -16.59
CA GLY A 245 7.35 8.15 -17.43
C GLY A 245 7.87 9.16 -18.45
N ILE A 246 8.76 10.06 -18.01
CA ILE A 246 9.41 11.04 -18.89
C ILE A 246 10.37 10.35 -19.88
N LEU A 247 11.12 9.32 -19.44
CA LEU A 247 11.96 8.50 -20.32
C LEU A 247 11.13 7.86 -21.45
N LEU A 248 9.97 7.28 -21.12
CA LEU A 248 9.07 6.67 -22.10
C LEU A 248 8.49 7.70 -23.08
N ALA A 249 8.20 8.93 -22.62
CA ALA A 249 7.77 10.01 -23.49
C ALA A 249 8.90 10.46 -24.43
N ALA A 250 10.12 10.61 -23.93
CA ALA A 250 11.28 10.97 -24.73
C ALA A 250 11.62 9.91 -25.80
N LEU A 251 11.51 8.62 -25.45
CA LEU A 251 11.66 7.53 -26.41
C LEU A 251 10.59 7.53 -27.50
N GLN A 252 9.36 7.97 -27.21
CA GLN A 252 8.30 8.05 -28.21
C GLN A 252 8.51 9.20 -29.21
N VAL A 253 9.22 10.27 -28.82
CA VAL A 253 9.50 11.42 -29.68
C VAL A 253 10.44 11.07 -30.85
N ILE A 254 11.27 10.04 -30.69
CA ILE A 254 12.29 9.65 -31.68
C ILE A 254 11.84 8.51 -32.61
N LEU A 255 10.61 8.01 -32.44
CA LEU A 255 10.00 6.93 -33.22
C LEU A 255 8.97 7.49 -34.21
#